data_AF-A0AAV8VAF9-F1
#
_entry.id   AF-A0AAV8VAF9-F1
#
_cell.length_a   1.000
_cell.length_b   1.000
_cell.length_c   1.000
_cell.angle_alpha   90.00
_cell.angle_beta   90.00
_cell.angle_gamma   90.00
#
_symmetry.space_group_name_H-M   'P 1'
#
loop_
_entity.id
_entity.type
_entity.pdbx_description
1 polymer ?
#
loop_
_entity_poly.entity_id
_entity_poly.type
_entity_poly.pdbx_seq_one_letter_code
_entity_poly.pdbx_strand_id
1 'polypeptide(L)'
;MQVSGWEYLKSYSGVLKIAEEIINIITILFASYYGHHQKIYFLLTVASYATLYTGILLLLHVSGVIKKSSLPWFWIECVNCLILSIVLILAASIATSVLTKGFILTGVVGFIAAGAYILDTIDKYQLAVTVRARYVWTTPNLPE
;
A
#
# COMPACT_ATOMS: atom_id res chain seq x y z
N MET A 1 -8.79 -6.00 16.68
CA MET A 1 -8.74 -7.37 16.12
C MET A 1 -8.67 -7.26 14.61
N GLN A 2 -7.73 -7.94 13.94
CA GLN A 2 -7.64 -7.88 12.48
C GLN A 2 -8.83 -8.63 11.89
N VAL A 3 -9.69 -7.95 11.15
CA VAL A 3 -10.86 -8.55 10.52
C VAL A 3 -10.42 -9.18 9.19
N SER A 4 -10.99 -10.32 8.79
CA SER A 4 -10.65 -11.00 7.52
C SER A 4 -11.89 -11.21 6.68
N GLY A 5 -11.73 -11.42 5.37
CA GLY A 5 -12.86 -11.59 4.45
C GLY A 5 -13.51 -10.27 4.07
N TRP A 6 -14.82 -10.28 3.80
CA TRP A 6 -15.57 -9.11 3.32
C TRP A 6 -15.61 -7.95 4.32
N GLU A 7 -15.49 -8.25 5.61
CA GLU A 7 -15.44 -7.23 6.66
C GLU A 7 -14.09 -6.49 6.69
N TYR A 8 -13.01 -7.08 6.14
CA TYR A 8 -11.73 -6.38 6.00
C TYR A 8 -11.83 -5.20 5.03
N LEU A 9 -12.63 -5.32 3.97
CA LEU A 9 -12.85 -4.24 3.00
C LEU A 9 -13.53 -3.02 3.63
N LYS A 10 -14.29 -3.21 4.71
CA LYS A 10 -14.93 -2.13 5.48
C LYS A 10 -14.03 -1.59 6.60
N SER A 11 -12.92 -2.26 6.89
CA SER A 11 -11.93 -1.79 7.86
C SER A 11 -11.14 -0.62 7.27
N TYR A 12 -10.67 0.28 8.13
CA TYR A 12 -9.87 1.43 7.74
C TYR A 12 -8.68 1.07 6.83
N SER A 13 -7.91 0.03 7.19
CA SER A 13 -6.78 -0.45 6.37
C SER A 13 -7.21 -1.05 5.02
N GLY A 14 -8.42 -1.62 4.93
CA GLY A 14 -8.95 -2.15 3.66
C GLY A 14 -9.37 -1.03 2.72
N VAL A 15 -10.06 -0.01 3.24
CA VAL A 15 -10.46 1.18 2.47
C VAL A 15 -9.24 1.92 1.95
N LEU A 16 -8.18 2.04 2.76
CA LEU A 16 -6.94 2.69 2.36
C LEU A 16 -6.28 1.97 1.17
N LYS A 17 -6.17 0.63 1.22
CA LYS A 17 -5.64 -0.16 0.09
C LYS A 17 -6.49 -0.04 -1.18
N ILE A 18 -7.82 0.05 -1.04
CA ILE A 18 -8.71 0.30 -2.20
C ILE A 18 -8.48 1.69 -2.77
N ALA A 19 -8.31 2.70 -1.92
CA ALA A 19 -8.02 4.06 -2.35
C ALA A 19 -6.67 4.14 -3.09
N GLU A 20 -5.63 3.48 -2.58
CA GLU A 20 -4.33 3.35 -3.26
C GLU A 20 -4.47 2.73 -4.66
N GLU A 21 -5.22 1.63 -4.76
CA GLU A 21 -5.46 0.95 -6.04
C GLU A 21 -6.15 1.89 -7.05
N ILE A 22 -7.18 2.62 -6.62
CA ILE A 22 -7.90 3.59 -7.46
C ILE A 22 -6.96 4.71 -7.91
N ILE A 23 -6.16 5.26 -6.99
CA ILE A 23 -5.22 6.35 -7.31
C ILE A 23 -4.14 5.86 -8.28
N ASN A 24 -3.64 4.64 -8.15
CA ASN A 24 -2.68 4.07 -9.08
C ASN A 24 -3.29 3.86 -10.47
N ILE A 25 -4.52 3.36 -10.56
CA ILE A 25 -5.22 3.21 -11.84
C ILE A 25 -5.39 4.57 -12.52
N ILE A 26 -5.77 5.61 -11.76
CA ILE A 26 -5.84 6.97 -12.28
C ILE A 26 -4.45 7.41 -12.77
N THR A 27 -3.39 7.19 -11.99
CA THR A 27 -2.01 7.53 -12.39
C THR A 27 -1.61 6.84 -13.69
N ILE A 28 -1.96 5.57 -13.86
CA ILE A 28 -1.72 4.78 -15.07
C ILE A 28 -2.48 5.38 -16.26
N LEU A 29 -3.78 5.70 -16.11
CA LEU A 29 -4.59 6.30 -17.17
C LEU A 29 -4.03 7.65 -17.63
N PHE A 30 -3.67 8.52 -16.69
CA PHE A 30 -3.05 9.81 -16.99
C PHE A 30 -1.69 9.64 -17.67
N ALA A 31 -0.85 8.72 -17.18
CA ALA A 31 0.43 8.41 -17.80
C ALA A 31 0.28 7.89 -19.24
N SER A 32 -0.66 6.96 -19.48
CA SER A 32 -0.92 6.42 -20.81
C SER A 32 -1.51 7.45 -21.79
N TYR A 33 -2.35 8.36 -21.32
CA TYR A 33 -2.94 9.40 -22.17
C TYR A 33 -1.92 10.48 -22.56
N TYR A 34 -1.07 10.91 -21.64
CA TYR A 34 -0.23 12.10 -21.82
C TYR A 34 1.17 11.86 -22.39
N GLY A 35 1.66 10.63 -22.61
CA GLY A 35 2.88 10.55 -23.40
C GLY A 35 3.60 9.22 -23.63
N HIS A 36 4.20 9.19 -24.84
CA HIS A 36 5.29 8.34 -25.27
C HIS A 36 6.66 8.97 -24.91
N HIS A 37 6.95 9.14 -23.63
CA HIS A 37 8.24 9.66 -23.16
C HIS A 37 8.84 8.75 -22.08
N GLN A 38 10.16 8.52 -22.16
CA GLN A 38 10.91 7.67 -21.22
C GLN A 38 10.65 8.02 -19.74
N LYS A 39 10.48 9.32 -19.44
CA LYS A 39 10.18 9.80 -18.09
C LYS A 39 8.80 9.35 -17.58
N ILE A 40 7.78 9.35 -18.44
CA ILE A 40 6.44 8.85 -18.09
C ILE A 40 6.44 7.33 -18.01
N TYR A 41 7.20 6.65 -18.88
CA TYR A 41 7.31 5.19 -18.81
C TYR A 41 7.84 4.72 -17.46
N PHE A 42 8.79 5.44 -16.86
CA PHE A 42 9.25 5.14 -15.50
C PHE A 42 8.10 5.21 -14.48
N LEU A 43 7.35 6.31 -14.45
CA LEU A 43 6.17 6.45 -13.57
C LEU A 43 5.13 5.35 -13.83
N LEU A 44 4.86 5.03 -15.09
CA LEU A 44 3.93 3.99 -15.49
C LEU A 44 4.34 2.61 -14.97
N THR A 45 5.63 2.26 -15.08
CA THR A 45 6.16 0.98 -14.57
C THR A 45 6.11 0.88 -13.06
N VAL A 46 6.35 1.99 -12.35
CA VAL A 46 6.25 2.03 -10.89
C VAL A 46 4.79 1.90 -10.46
N ALA A 47 3.87 2.63 -11.09
CA ALA A 47 2.44 2.58 -10.78
C ALA A 47 1.83 1.21 -11.10
N SER A 48 2.23 0.55 -12.20
CA SER A 48 1.76 -0.79 -12.52
C SER A 48 2.29 -1.85 -11.56
N TYR A 49 3.56 -1.75 -11.15
CA TYR A 49 4.12 -2.61 -10.11
C TYR A 49 3.41 -2.40 -8.77
N ALA A 50 3.17 -1.14 -8.38
CA ALA A 50 2.44 -0.79 -7.17
C ALA A 50 1.04 -1.41 -7.17
N THR A 51 0.28 -1.25 -8.26
CA THR A 51 -1.07 -1.82 -8.48
C THR A 51 -1.07 -3.35 -8.35
N LEU A 52 -0.14 -4.04 -9.02
CA LEU A 52 -0.05 -5.50 -8.92
C LEU A 52 0.25 -5.95 -7.49
N TYR A 53 1.16 -5.25 -6.81
CA TYR A 53 1.52 -5.58 -5.45
C TYR A 53 0.37 -5.33 -4.45
N THR A 54 -0.28 -4.17 -4.52
CA THR A 54 -1.44 -3.84 -3.67
C THR A 54 -2.61 -4.77 -3.93
N GLY A 55 -2.88 -5.09 -5.21
CA GLY A 55 -3.89 -6.07 -5.60
C GLY A 55 -3.63 -7.46 -5.01
N ILE A 56 -2.40 -7.97 -5.11
CA ILE A 56 -2.03 -9.28 -4.53
C ILE A 56 -2.20 -9.25 -3.01
N LEU A 57 -1.72 -8.21 -2.32
CA LEU A 57 -1.87 -8.10 -0.87
C LEU A 57 -3.34 -8.02 -0.44
N LEU A 58 -4.19 -7.31 -1.19
CA LEU A 58 -5.62 -7.23 -0.92
C LEU A 58 -6.25 -8.62 -1.01
N LEU A 59 -5.93 -9.39 -2.06
CA LEU A 59 -6.40 -10.77 -2.20
C LEU A 59 -5.93 -11.68 -1.05
N LEU A 60 -4.68 -11.52 -0.59
CA LEU A 60 -4.14 -12.27 0.55
C LEU A 60 -4.84 -11.93 1.88
N HIS A 61 -5.21 -10.66 2.08
CA HIS A 61 -6.00 -10.25 3.25
C HIS A 61 -7.43 -10.78 3.20
N VAL A 62 -8.09 -10.73 2.04
CA VAL A 62 -9.45 -11.26 1.86
C VAL A 62 -9.46 -12.76 2.08
N SER A 63 -8.47 -13.48 1.55
CA SER A 63 -8.34 -14.94 1.69
C SER A 63 -7.94 -15.39 3.10
N GLY A 64 -7.60 -14.46 4.00
CA GLY A 64 -7.22 -14.75 5.39
C GLY A 64 -5.89 -15.49 5.56
N VAL A 65 -5.11 -15.66 4.49
CA VAL A 65 -3.82 -16.37 4.48
C VAL A 65 -2.82 -15.71 5.44
N ILE A 66 -2.85 -14.38 5.52
CA ILE A 66 -1.98 -13.58 6.40
C ILE A 66 -2.21 -13.92 7.88
N LYS A 67 -3.42 -14.33 8.28
CA LYS A 67 -3.69 -14.75 9.67
C LYS A 67 -3.17 -16.15 9.98
N LYS A 68 -3.13 -17.03 8.97
CA LYS A 68 -2.75 -18.44 9.12
C LYS A 68 -1.24 -18.64 9.08
N SER A 69 -0.51 -17.69 8.52
CA SER A 69 0.95 -17.76 8.36
C SER A 69 1.67 -17.23 9.61
N SER A 70 2.78 -17.89 9.97
CA SER A 70 3.67 -17.49 11.08
C SER A 70 4.64 -16.37 10.73
N LEU A 71 4.67 -15.95 9.45
CA LEU A 71 5.58 -14.91 8.99
C LEU A 71 5.16 -13.52 9.51
N PRO A 72 6.12 -12.61 9.75
CA PRO A 72 5.85 -11.23 10.18
C PRO A 72 5.36 -10.37 8.99
N TRP A 73 4.19 -10.71 8.42
CA TRP A 73 3.61 -10.06 7.25
C TRP A 73 3.52 -8.54 7.35
N PHE A 74 3.21 -8.00 8.53
CA PHE A 74 3.12 -6.56 8.75
C PHE A 74 4.44 -5.81 8.54
N TRP A 75 5.56 -6.42 8.92
CA TRP A 75 6.88 -5.83 8.67
C TRP A 75 7.22 -5.84 7.18
N ILE A 76 6.88 -6.93 6.48
CA ILE A 76 7.09 -7.06 5.03
C ILE A 76 6.25 -6.02 4.29
N GLU A 77 4.96 -5.89 4.64
CA GLU A 77 4.07 -4.88 4.09
C GLU A 77 4.59 -3.46 4.35
N CYS A 78 5.01 -3.16 5.59
CA CYS A 78 5.53 -1.85 5.97
C CYS A 78 6.77 -1.47 5.14
N VAL A 79 7.74 -2.39 5.01
CA VAL A 79 8.97 -2.12 4.24
C VAL A 79 8.64 -1.92 2.77
N ASN A 80 7.74 -2.72 2.20
CA ASN A 80 7.40 -2.57 0.78
C ASN A 80 6.63 -1.28 0.51
N CYS A 81 5.72 -0.90 1.39
CA CYS A 81 4.97 0.35 1.31
C CYS A 81 5.90 1.57 1.36
N LEU A 82 6.92 1.52 2.23
CA LEU A 82 7.95 2.55 2.33
C LEU A 82 8.79 2.65 1.05
N ILE A 83 9.23 1.52 0.50
CA ILE A 83 10.00 1.49 -0.75
C ILE A 83 9.16 2.07 -1.90
N LEU A 84 7.90 1.63 -2.04
CA LEU A 84 7.00 2.12 -3.07
C LEU A 84 6.77 3.63 -2.95
N SER A 85 6.58 4.15 -1.74
CA SER A 85 6.43 5.59 -1.53
C SER A 85 7.64 6.37 -2.03
N ILE A 86 8.86 5.95 -1.65
CA ILE A 86 10.10 6.62 -2.08
C ILE A 86 10.24 6.59 -3.60
N VAL A 87 10.01 5.44 -4.21
CA VAL A 87 10.12 5.27 -5.67
C VAL A 87 9.05 6.10 -6.40
N LEU A 88 7.83 6.18 -5.87
CA LEU A 88 6.76 7.02 -6.42
C LEU A 88 7.10 8.51 -6.31
N ILE A 89 7.68 8.98 -5.20
CA ILE A 89 8.14 10.38 -5.06
C ILE A 89 9.21 10.71 -6.11
N LEU A 90 10.18 9.81 -6.29
CA LEU A 90 11.22 9.98 -7.31
C LEU A 90 10.63 10.00 -8.71
N ALA A 91 9.74 9.05 -9.02
CA ALA A 91 9.09 8.96 -10.32
C ALA A 91 8.20 10.18 -10.62
N ALA A 92 7.44 10.65 -9.62
CA ALA A 92 6.62 11.86 -9.71
C ALA A 92 7.48 13.11 -9.95
N SER A 93 8.60 13.23 -9.24
CA SER A 93 9.55 14.34 -9.42
C SER A 93 10.11 14.36 -10.85
N ILE A 94 10.47 13.19 -11.39
CA ILE A 94 10.95 13.05 -12.76
C ILE A 94 9.85 13.41 -13.76
N ALA A 95 8.60 12.97 -13.52
CA ALA A 95 7.47 13.32 -14.39
C ALA A 95 7.22 14.84 -14.40
N THR A 96 7.23 15.50 -13.24
CA THR A 96 7.04 16.96 -13.12
C THR A 96 8.19 17.79 -13.69
N SER A 97 9.38 17.21 -13.87
CA SER A 97 10.53 17.91 -14.48
C SER A 97 10.25 18.35 -15.93
N VAL A 98 9.26 17.74 -16.58
CA VAL A 98 8.77 18.16 -17.89
C VAL A 98 7.64 19.16 -17.65
N LEU A 99 7.92 20.45 -17.87
CA LEU A 99 6.98 21.57 -17.64
C LEU A 99 5.86 21.65 -18.70
N THR A 100 5.22 20.51 -19.01
CA THR A 100 4.04 20.44 -19.86
C THR A 100 2.82 20.15 -18.99
N LYS A 101 1.68 20.76 -19.32
CA LYS A 101 0.47 20.73 -18.46
C LYS A 101 0.03 19.31 -18.08
N GLY A 102 0.09 18.36 -19.03
CA GLY A 102 -0.27 16.96 -18.78
C GLY A 102 0.69 16.24 -17.83
N PHE A 103 1.99 16.48 -17.97
CA PHE A 103 3.02 15.81 -17.16
C PHE A 103 3.00 16.31 -15.72
N ILE A 104 2.72 17.61 -15.53
CA ILE A 104 2.53 18.19 -14.20
C ILE A 104 1.33 17.54 -13.51
N LEU A 105 0.18 17.38 -14.20
CA LEU A 105 -0.99 16.71 -13.63
C LEU A 105 -0.68 15.27 -13.23
N THR A 106 -0.07 14.48 -14.12
CA THR A 106 0.30 13.09 -13.83
C THR A 106 1.27 13.00 -12.65
N GLY A 107 2.24 13.92 -12.55
CA GLY A 107 3.18 13.98 -11.43
C GLY A 107 2.51 14.34 -10.11
N VAL A 108 1.57 15.30 -10.10
CA VAL A 108 0.79 15.66 -8.90
C VAL A 108 -0.02 14.46 -8.39
N VAL A 109 -0.67 13.72 -9.29
CA VAL A 109 -1.39 12.49 -8.91
C VAL A 109 -0.42 11.45 -8.35
N GLY A 110 0.78 11.31 -8.93
CA GLY A 110 1.84 10.44 -8.38
C GLY A 110 2.29 10.84 -6.97
N PHE A 111 2.35 12.13 -6.65
CA PHE A 111 2.63 12.59 -5.28
C PHE A 111 1.49 12.27 -4.31
N ILE A 112 0.23 12.37 -4.75
CA ILE A 112 -0.92 11.98 -3.94
C ILE A 112 -0.87 10.46 -3.66
N ALA A 113 -0.55 9.65 -4.67
CA ALA A 113 -0.35 8.21 -4.51
C ALA A 113 0.74 7.91 -3.47
N ALA A 114 1.90 8.58 -3.58
CA ALA A 114 2.98 8.43 -2.63
C ALA A 114 2.56 8.80 -1.20
N GLY A 115 1.74 9.85 -1.04
CA GLY A 115 1.18 10.25 0.25
C GLY A 115 0.29 9.18 0.87
N ALA A 116 -0.58 8.53 0.09
CA ALA A 116 -1.39 7.41 0.55
C ALA A 116 -0.52 6.26 1.07
N TYR A 117 0.54 5.90 0.33
CA TYR A 117 1.49 4.88 0.75
C TYR A 117 2.29 5.26 2.01
N ILE A 118 2.57 6.55 2.25
CA ILE A 118 3.20 6.98 3.52
C ILE A 118 2.25 6.72 4.68
N LEU A 119 0.96 7.05 4.51
CA LEU A 119 -0.04 6.82 5.55
C LEU A 119 -0.19 5.33 5.87
N ASP A 120 -0.29 4.45 4.86
CA ASP A 120 -0.34 3.01 5.10
C ASP A 120 0.95 2.52 5.77
N THR A 121 2.12 3.04 5.39
CA THR A 121 3.38 2.69 6.07
C THR A 121 3.33 3.00 7.56
N ILE A 122 2.83 4.17 7.95
CA ILE A 122 2.70 4.56 9.36
C ILE A 122 1.73 3.63 10.10
N ASP A 123 0.59 3.33 9.50
CA ASP A 123 -0.42 2.44 10.09
C ASP A 123 0.12 1.01 10.27
N LYS A 124 0.85 0.50 9.27
CA LYS A 124 1.49 -0.83 9.32
C LYS A 124 2.60 -0.87 10.34
N TYR A 125 3.38 0.20 10.48
CA TYR A 125 4.41 0.31 11.51
C TYR A 125 3.80 0.25 12.91
N GLN A 126 2.73 1.01 13.16
CA GLN A 126 2.03 0.96 14.44
C GLN A 126 1.50 -0.45 14.74
N LEU A 127 0.86 -1.10 13.76
CA LEU A 127 0.37 -2.47 13.90
C LEU A 127 1.50 -3.48 14.15
N ALA A 128 2.66 -3.29 13.54
CA ALA A 128 3.82 -4.16 13.69
C ALA A 128 4.49 -4.02 15.07
N VAL A 129 4.52 -2.80 15.62
CA VAL A 129 5.11 -2.50 16.94
C VAL A 129 4.16 -2.89 18.08
N THR A 130 2.84 -2.82 17.88
CA THR A 130 1.88 -3.25 18.91
C THR A 130 2.03 -4.73 19.20
N VAL A 131 2.48 -5.07 20.41
CA VAL A 131 2.60 -6.46 20.88
C VAL A 131 1.20 -7.07 20.88
N ARG A 132 0.97 -8.09 20.03
CA ARG A 132 -0.28 -8.85 20.07
C ARG A 132 -0.35 -9.55 21.43
N ALA A 133 -1.43 -9.30 22.17
CA ALA A 133 -1.74 -10.06 23.37
C ALA A 133 -1.75 -11.56 23.00
N ARG A 134 -0.69 -12.25 23.37
CA ARG A 134 -0.64 -13.71 23.28
C ARG A 134 -1.49 -14.18 24.44
N TYR A 135 -2.60 -14.87 24.18
CA TYR A 135 -3.37 -15.50 25.25
C TYR A 135 -2.42 -16.47 25.97
N VAL A 136 -1.90 -16.04 27.12
CA VAL A 136 -1.21 -16.92 28.04
C VAL A 136 -2.33 -17.57 28.84
N TRP A 137 -2.66 -18.82 28.52
CA TRP A 137 -3.49 -19.63 29.40
C TRP A 137 -2.67 -19.96 30.65
N THR A 138 -2.60 -19.02 31.60
CA THR A 138 -2.28 -19.37 32.98
C THR A 138 -3.57 -19.67 33.70
N THR A 139 -4.07 -20.89 33.52
CA THR A 139 -4.80 -21.58 34.59
C THR A 139 -4.38 -23.03 34.54
N PRO A 140 -3.65 -23.49 35.57
CA PRO A 140 -4.38 -24.31 36.52
C PRO A 140 -3.96 -24.03 37.98
N ASN A 141 -4.92 -24.26 38.88
CA ASN A 141 -4.79 -24.34 40.35
C ASN A 141 -5.05 -23.03 41.09
N LEU A 142 -6.34 -22.77 41.37
CA LEU A 142 -6.69 -22.11 42.63
C LEU A 142 -6.80 -23.21 43.72
N PRO A 143 -6.15 -23.02 44.88
CA PRO A 143 -6.05 -23.97 46.01
C PRO A 143 -7.31 -23.93 46.89
N GLU A 144 -7.74 -24.93 47.68
CA GLU A 144 -7.28 -26.29 48.02
C GLU A 144 -8.51 -27.23 48.02
#